data_AF-A0A258AF36-F1
#
_entry.id   AF-A0A258AF36-F1
#
_cell.length_a   1.000
_cell.length_b   1.000
_cell.length_c   1.000
_cell.angle_alpha   90.00
_cell.angle_beta   90.00
_cell.angle_gamma   90.00
#
_symmetry.space_group_name_H-M   'P 1'
#
loop_
_entity.id
_entity.type
_entity.pdbx_description
1 polymer ?
#
loop_
_entity_poly.entity_id
_entity_poly.type
_entity_poly.pdbx_seq_one_letter_code
_entity_poly.pdbx_strand_id
1 'polypeptide(L)' 'MRLQDVKPRPGAKTRRKRIGCGESSGHGKTSGKG' A
#
# COMPACT_ATOMS: atom_id res chain seq x y z
N MET A 1 -4.98 -21.55 17.92
CA MET A 1 -4.34 -20.42 17.21
C MET A 1 -3.54 -19.63 18.21
N ARG A 2 -2.29 -19.29 17.91
CA ARG A 2 -1.47 -18.39 18.75
C ARG A 2 -1.43 -17.02 18.08
N LEU A 3 -1.15 -15.96 18.84
CA LEU A 3 -1.19 -14.58 18.33
C LEU A 3 -0.26 -14.37 17.11
N GLN A 4 0.91 -15.03 17.10
CA GLN A 4 1.88 -14.96 16.01
C GLN A 4 1.44 -15.64 14.71
N ASP A 5 0.47 -16.55 14.77
CA ASP A 5 0.04 -17.36 13.63
C ASP A 5 -1.19 -16.76 12.93
N VAL A 6 -1.78 -15.70 13.49
CA VAL A 6 -3.00 -15.08 12.96
C VAL A 6 -2.68 -14.32 11.68
N LYS A 7 -3.02 -14.92 10.55
CA LYS A 7 -2.95 -14.28 9.24
C LYS A 7 -4.35 -13.78 8.82
N PRO A 8 -4.45 -12.58 8.25
CA PRO A 8 -5.70 -12.12 7.67
C PRO A 8 -6.10 -13.03 6.50
N ARG A 9 -7.40 -13.09 6.19
CA ARG A 9 -7.87 -13.78 4.99
C ARG A 9 -7.23 -13.15 3.73
N PRO A 10 -6.91 -13.95 2.70
CA PRO A 10 -6.40 -13.40 1.43
C PRO A 10 -7.33 -12.31 0.91
N GLY A 11 -6.77 -11.17 0.50
CA GLY A 11 -7.53 -10.01 0.02
C GLY A 11 -8.13 -9.10 1.10
N ALA A 12 -8.17 -9.51 2.38
CA ALA A 12 -8.75 -8.68 3.45
C ALA A 12 -7.93 -7.42 3.78
N LYS A 13 -6.67 -7.35 3.36
CA LYS A 13 -5.80 -6.19 3.56
C LYS A 13 -5.13 -5.79 2.24
N THR A 14 -5.34 -4.54 1.83
CA THR A 14 -4.64 -3.93 0.70
C THR A 14 -3.82 -2.73 1.18
N ARG A 15 -2.64 -2.53 0.60
CA ARG A 15 -1.79 -1.36 0.93
C ARG A 15 -2.42 -0.09 0.36
N ARG A 16 -2.42 1.01 1.13
CA ARG A 16 -2.81 2.33 0.62
C ARG A 16 -1.82 2.81 -0.44
N LYS A 17 -2.29 3.61 -1.39
CA LYS A 17 -1.41 4.29 -2.35
C LYS A 17 -0.51 5.26 -1.60
N ARG A 18 0.78 5.26 -1.94
CA ARG A 18 1.77 6.16 -1.34
C ARG A 18 2.08 7.27 -2.35
N ILE A 19 1.41 8.40 -2.19
CA ILE A 19 1.50 9.54 -3.10
C ILE A 19 2.72 10.40 -2.77
N GLY A 20 3.36 10.99 -3.76
CA GLY A 20 4.49 11.91 -3.60
C GLY A 20 5.82 11.26 -3.23
N CYS A 21 5.91 9.93 -3.20
CA CYS A 21 7.11 9.25 -2.71
C CYS A 21 8.02 8.73 -3.83
N GLY A 22 8.51 9.66 -4.65
CA GLY A 22 9.44 9.40 -5.75
C GLY A 22 8.76 8.91 -7.01
N GLU A 23 9.48 8.98 -8.13
CA GLU A 23 8.97 8.64 -9.47
C GLU A 23 8.57 7.16 -9.60
N SER A 24 9.34 6.25 -8.99
CA SER A 24 9.09 4.80 -9.04
C SER A 24 7.79 4.38 -8.36
N SER A 25 7.21 5.24 -7.51
CA SER A 25 5.89 5.00 -6.91
C SER A 25 4.73 5.15 -7.91
N GLY A 26 4.98 5.68 -9.11
CA GLY A 26 3.97 6.02 -10.11
C GLY A 26 3.07 7.21 -9.73
N HIS A 27 3.31 7.81 -8.56
CA HIS A 27 2.52 8.92 -8.03
C HIS A 27 3.43 10.01 -7.43
N GLY A 28 4.68 10.11 -7.89
CA GLY A 28 5.69 11.02 -7.33
C GLY A 28 5.45 12.47 -7.70
N LYS A 29 5.97 12.87 -8.87
CA LYS A 29 6.07 14.27 -9.29
C LYS A 29 4.74 15.03 -9.25
N THR A 30 3.73 14.48 -9.92
CA THR A 30 2.43 15.15 -10.05
C THR A 30 1.46 14.75 -8.94
N SER A 31 1.81 13.78 -8.09
CA SER A 31 0.90 13.27 -7.06
C SER A 31 -0.48 12.85 -7.59
N GLY A 32 -0.56 12.48 -8.88
CA GLY A 32 -1.81 12.15 -9.58
C GLY A 32 -2.69 13.35 -9.95
N LYS A 33 -2.17 14.57 -9.95
CA LYS A 33 -2.93 15.81 -10.17
C LYS A 33 -2.71 16.49 -11.54
N GLY A 34 -1.78 15.99 -12.35
CA GLY A 34 -1.36 16.63 -13.60
C GLY A 34 -0.24 17.64 -13.37
#